data_AF-A0A350T7I7-F1
#
_entry.id   AF-A0A350T7I7-F1
#
_cell.length_a   1.000
_cell.length_b   1.000
_cell.length_c   1.000
_cell.angle_alpha   90.00
_cell.angle_beta   90.00
_cell.angle_gamma   90.00
#
_symmetry.space_group_name_H-M   'P 1'
#
loop_
_entity.id
_entity.type
_entity.pdbx_description
1 polymer ?
#
loop_
_entity_poly.entity_id
_entity_poly.type
_entity_poly.pdbx_seq_one_letter_code
_entity_poly.pdbx_strand_id
1 'polypeptide(L)'
;DQLADLYRQLDSAGFIIVDEEQITENVVRSLEDNSRRMQEIVERHSPRLLRGPTREFMALEGTMMNSGFRSGDLAYLRLVLQRAPSPAARQSSGVSSANFG
;
A
#
# COMPACT_ATOMS: atom_id res chain seq x y z
N ASP A 1 -2.27 -7.16 15.78
CA ASP A 1 -1.44 -6.16 15.11
C ASP A 1 -1.63 -6.35 13.62
N GLN A 2 -2.37 -5.43 12.97
CA GLN A 2 -2.83 -5.57 11.58
C GLN A 2 -1.66 -5.65 10.59
N LEU A 3 -0.56 -4.98 10.88
CA LEU A 3 0.63 -5.00 10.03
C LEU A 3 1.30 -6.38 10.06
N ALA A 4 1.40 -6.98 11.25
CA ALA A 4 1.91 -8.33 11.39
C ALA A 4 1.01 -9.37 10.68
N ASP A 5 -0.31 -9.17 10.67
CA ASP A 5 -1.24 -10.00 9.90
C ASP A 5 -1.01 -9.87 8.39
N LEU A 6 -0.81 -8.65 7.89
CA LEU A 6 -0.50 -8.41 6.47
C LEU A 6 0.77 -9.15 6.04
N TYR A 7 1.87 -9.04 6.79
CA TYR A 7 3.11 -9.72 6.42
C TYR A 7 2.97 -11.24 6.43
N ARG A 8 2.25 -11.80 7.40
CA ARG A 8 1.94 -13.24 7.41
C ARG A 8 1.13 -13.67 6.19
N GLN A 9 0.14 -12.86 5.79
CA GLN A 9 -0.68 -13.16 4.62
C GLN A 9 0.17 -13.15 3.34
N LEU A 10 1.06 -12.17 3.18
CA LEU A 10 1.97 -12.08 2.03
C LEU A 10 2.93 -13.29 1.97
N ASP A 11 3.51 -13.67 3.10
CA ASP A 11 4.38 -14.85 3.20
C ASP A 11 3.61 -16.14 2.86
N SER A 12 2.43 -16.33 3.45
CA SER A 12 1.58 -17.51 3.20
C SER A 12 1.11 -17.62 1.74
N ALA A 13 1.00 -16.49 1.06
CA ALA A 13 0.67 -16.42 -0.37
C ALA A 13 1.89 -16.67 -1.28
N GLY A 14 3.08 -16.90 -0.70
CA GLY A 14 4.31 -17.19 -1.43
C GLY A 14 4.97 -15.95 -2.03
N PHE A 15 4.80 -14.79 -1.40
CA PHE A 15 5.51 -13.56 -1.78
C PHE A 15 6.69 -13.28 -0.86
N ILE A 16 7.71 -12.64 -1.43
CA ILE A 16 8.85 -12.07 -0.73
C ILE A 16 8.77 -10.56 -0.92
N ILE A 17 8.92 -9.81 0.16
CA ILE A 17 9.03 -8.35 0.12
C ILE A 17 10.45 -8.00 -0.34
N VAL A 18 10.55 -7.35 -1.49
CA VAL A 18 11.82 -6.91 -2.09
C VAL A 18 12.19 -5.52 -1.61
N ASP A 19 11.17 -4.68 -1.39
CA ASP A 19 11.34 -3.31 -0.94
C ASP A 19 10.09 -2.86 -0.20
N GLU A 20 10.29 -2.04 0.83
CA GLU A 20 9.25 -1.51 1.68
C GLU A 20 9.55 -0.06 2.01
N GLU A 21 8.53 0.78 1.89
CA GLU A 21 8.62 2.19 2.26
C GLU A 21 7.32 2.66 2.92
N GLN A 22 7.47 3.31 4.07
CA GLN A 22 6.36 4.01 4.71
C GLN A 22 6.21 5.39 4.07
N ILE A 23 5.21 5.53 3.22
CA ILE A 23 4.95 6.76 2.45
C ILE A 23 3.85 7.63 3.07
N THR A 24 3.53 7.39 4.36
CA THR A 24 2.39 8.04 5.04
C THR A 24 2.51 9.57 5.00
N GLU A 25 3.70 10.11 5.30
CA GLU A 25 3.94 11.55 5.26
C GLU A 25 3.76 12.15 3.85
N ASN A 26 4.23 11.44 2.83
CA ASN A 26 4.08 11.87 1.42
C ASN A 26 2.60 11.89 1.01
N VAL A 27 1.82 10.92 1.49
CA VAL A 27 0.37 10.85 1.27
C VAL A 27 -0.33 11.98 1.98
N VAL A 28 -0.05 12.23 3.27
CA VAL A 28 -0.65 13.34 4.04
C VAL A 28 -0.37 14.68 3.35
N ARG A 29 0.87 14.93 2.94
CA ARG A 29 1.23 16.14 2.20
C ARG A 29 0.44 16.28 0.90
N SER A 30 0.32 15.19 0.14
CA SER A 30 -0.45 15.19 -1.11
C SER A 30 -1.94 15.46 -0.89
N LEU A 31 -2.51 14.99 0.23
CA LEU A 31 -3.89 15.26 0.62
C LEU A 31 -4.08 16.73 1.01
N GLU A 32 -3.14 17.32 1.75
CA GLU A 32 -3.14 18.74 2.12
C GLU A 32 -3.08 19.63 0.88
N ASP A 33 -2.09 19.39 -0.01
CA ASP A 33 -1.87 20.18 -1.23
C ASP A 33 -3.11 20.17 -2.16
N ASN A 34 -3.88 19.09 -2.12
CA ASN A 34 -5.04 18.88 -3.00
C ASN A 34 -6.39 19.11 -2.30
N SER A 35 -6.39 19.43 -1.00
CA SER A 35 -7.58 19.46 -0.14
C SER A 35 -8.68 20.37 -0.70
N ARG A 36 -8.33 21.60 -1.09
CA ARG A 36 -9.28 22.58 -1.65
C ARG A 36 -9.95 22.07 -2.93
N ARG A 37 -9.16 21.49 -3.84
CA ARG A 37 -9.70 20.96 -5.11
C ARG A 37 -10.64 19.78 -4.86
N MET A 38 -10.27 18.89 -3.94
CA MET A 38 -11.10 17.74 -3.61
C MET A 38 -12.40 18.13 -2.89
N GLN A 39 -12.34 19.13 -2.01
CA GLN A 39 -13.52 19.75 -1.41
C GLN A 39 -14.51 20.25 -2.48
N GLU A 40 -14.02 21.00 -3.48
CA GLU A 40 -14.85 21.50 -4.59
C GLU A 40 -15.49 20.36 -5.40
N ILE A 41 -14.74 19.28 -5.65
CA ILE A 41 -15.23 18.09 -6.34
C ILE A 41 -16.37 17.44 -5.54
N VAL A 42 -16.21 17.28 -4.22
CA VAL A 42 -17.26 16.72 -3.36
C VAL A 42 -18.50 17.58 -3.40
N GLU A 43 -18.34 18.91 -3.29
CA GLU A 43 -19.47 19.83 -3.29
C GLU A 43 -20.23 19.83 -4.61
N ARG A 44 -19.52 19.75 -5.74
CA ARG A 44 -20.10 19.83 -7.08
C ARG A 44 -20.66 18.49 -7.58
N HIS A 45 -20.02 17.37 -7.26
CA HIS A 45 -20.30 16.08 -7.90
C HIS A 45 -20.88 15.03 -6.95
N SER A 46 -20.70 15.17 -5.63
CA SER A 46 -21.27 14.20 -4.69
C SER A 46 -22.72 14.58 -4.33
N PRO A 47 -23.69 13.64 -4.47
CA PRO A 47 -25.04 13.82 -3.96
C PRO A 47 -25.03 14.27 -2.50
N ARG A 48 -25.94 15.17 -2.10
CA ARG A 48 -25.93 15.77 -0.75
C ARG A 48 -25.78 14.76 0.39
N LEU A 49 -26.48 13.64 0.30
CA LEU A 49 -26.45 12.57 1.30
C LEU A 49 -25.09 11.84 1.37
N LEU A 50 -24.34 11.81 0.27
CA LEU A 50 -23.05 11.10 0.17
C LEU A 50 -21.85 12.02 0.38
N ARG A 51 -22.05 13.33 0.54
CA ARG A 51 -20.94 14.28 0.72
C ARG A 51 -20.07 13.90 1.91
N GLY A 52 -20.64 13.62 3.08
CA GLY A 52 -19.90 13.19 4.28
C GLY A 52 -19.02 11.95 4.02
N PRO A 53 -19.62 10.81 3.61
CA PRO A 53 -18.84 9.62 3.24
C PRO A 53 -17.79 9.86 2.16
N THR A 54 -18.07 10.71 1.17
CA THR A 54 -17.09 11.04 0.12
C THR A 54 -15.91 11.82 0.69
N ARG A 55 -16.14 12.77 1.61
CA ARG A 55 -15.05 13.49 2.30
C ARG A 55 -14.18 12.52 3.08
N GLU A 56 -14.81 11.62 3.82
CA GLU A 56 -14.15 10.61 4.66
C GLU A 56 -13.27 9.70 3.80
N PHE A 57 -13.82 9.20 2.69
CA PHE A 57 -13.10 8.38 1.72
C PHE A 57 -11.90 9.11 1.10
N MET A 58 -12.05 10.40 0.80
CA MET A 58 -10.97 11.23 0.25
C MET A 58 -9.97 11.71 1.32
N ALA A 59 -10.14 11.32 2.59
CA ALA A 59 -9.29 11.72 3.71
C ALA A 59 -9.08 13.25 3.79
N LEU A 60 -10.13 14.02 3.50
CA LEU A 60 -10.07 15.48 3.54
C LEU A 60 -9.76 15.98 4.95
N GLU A 61 -9.22 17.20 5.03
CA GLU A 61 -8.93 17.83 6.32
C GLU A 61 -10.16 17.85 7.24
N GLY A 62 -9.95 17.49 8.50
CA GLY A 62 -10.99 17.39 9.52
C GLY A 62 -11.81 16.08 9.52
N THR A 63 -11.50 15.12 8.65
CA THR A 63 -12.12 13.78 8.66
C THR A 63 -11.40 12.82 9.62
N MET A 64 -12.06 11.73 10.01
CA MET A 64 -11.45 10.70 10.88
C MET A 64 -10.29 9.97 10.18
N MET A 65 -10.40 9.82 8.87
CA MET A 65 -9.34 9.24 8.04
C MET A 65 -8.10 10.13 8.03
N ASN A 66 -8.26 11.45 7.88
CA ASN A 66 -7.15 12.39 7.94
C ASN A 66 -6.49 12.40 9.32
N SER A 67 -7.30 12.40 10.40
CA SER A 67 -6.76 12.36 11.75
C SER A 67 -6.02 11.06 12.03
N GLY A 68 -6.54 9.91 11.57
CA GLY A 68 -5.87 8.61 11.70
C GLY A 68 -4.49 8.58 11.04
N PHE A 69 -4.33 9.20 9.87
CA PHE A 69 -2.99 9.33 9.25
C PHE A 69 -2.06 10.24 10.05
N ARG A 70 -2.56 11.32 10.64
CA ARG A 70 -1.75 12.26 11.44
C ARG A 70 -1.37 11.72 12.81
N SER A 71 -2.25 10.94 13.45
CA SER A 71 -1.99 10.33 14.75
C SER A 71 -1.10 9.09 14.65
N GLY A 72 -0.96 8.52 13.45
CA GLY A 72 -0.24 7.27 13.22
C GLY A 72 -1.11 6.02 13.44
N ASP A 73 -2.41 6.18 13.69
CA ASP A 73 -3.36 5.06 13.78
C ASP A 73 -3.58 4.39 12.41
N LEU A 74 -3.33 5.13 11.34
CA LEU A 74 -3.35 4.64 9.96
C LEU A 74 -1.99 4.88 9.31
N ALA A 75 -1.51 3.88 8.57
CA ALA A 75 -0.28 3.95 7.80
C ALA A 75 -0.53 3.63 6.34
N TYR A 76 0.22 4.32 5.48
CA TYR A 76 0.34 4.02 4.06
C TYR A 76 1.71 3.40 3.78
N LEU A 77 1.70 2.20 3.22
CA LEU A 77 2.90 1.42 2.90
C LEU A 77 2.97 1.17 1.40
N ARG A 78 4.17 1.31 0.85
CA ARG A 78 4.51 0.85 -0.49
C ARG A 78 5.32 -0.44 -0.35
N LEU A 79 4.78 -1.54 -0.86
CA LEU A 79 5.46 -2.84 -0.87
C LEU A 79 5.75 -3.25 -2.32
N VAL A 80 7.01 -3.63 -2.60
CA VAL A 80 7.38 -4.31 -3.83
C VAL A 80 7.49 -5.79 -3.52
N LEU A 81 6.69 -6.61 -4.19
CA LEU A 81 6.59 -8.03 -3.94
C LEU A 81 7.12 -8.82 -5.12
N GLN A 82 7.88 -9.87 -4.83
CA GLN A 82 8.28 -10.86 -5.81
C GLN A 82 7.72 -12.22 -5.41
N ARG A 83 7.24 -12.99 -6.39
CA ARG A 83 6.84 -14.38 -6.14
C ARG A 83 8.06 -15.17 -5.70
N ALA A 84 7.96 -15.86 -4.58
CA ALA A 84 8.98 -16.79 -4.13
C ALA A 84 9.26 -17.81 -5.25
N PRO A 85 10.54 -18.16 -5.50
CA PRO A 85 10.86 -19.16 -6.50
C PRO A 85 10.15 -20.47 -6.14
N SER A 86 9.39 -21.02 -7.08
CA SER A 86 8.74 -22.31 -6.90
C SER A 86 9.80 -23.37 -6.58
N PRO A 87 9.52 -24.34 -5.69
CA PRO A 87 10.48 -25.39 -5.34
C PRO A 87 11.06 -26.15 -6.56
N ALA A 88 10.31 -26.21 -7.66
CA ALA A 88 10.72 -26.84 -8.92
C ALA A 88 11.80 -26.08 -9.71
N ALA A 89 11.95 -24.76 -9.52
CA ALA A 89 12.93 -23.95 -10.27
C ALA A 89 14.36 -24.08 -9.72
N ARG A 90 14.56 -24.71 -8.57
CA ARG A 90 15.90 -24.93 -7.97
C ARG A 90 16.67 -26.12 -8.57
N GLN A 91 16.02 -26.97 -9.37
CA GLN A 91 16.62 -28.23 -9.84
C GLN A 91 17.21 -28.18 -11.26
N SER A 92 17.05 -27.08 -12.01
CA SER A 92 17.54 -26.98 -13.40
C SER A 92 18.89 -26.29 -13.58
N SER A 93 19.56 -25.84 -12.51
CA SER A 93 20.90 -25.24 -12.59
C SER A 93 22.04 -26.25 -12.47
N GLY A 94 21.74 -27.55 -12.40
CA GLY A 94 22.73 -28.62 -12.41
C GLY A 94 22.95 -29.19 -13.81
N VAL A 95 23.61 -28.46 -14.71
CA VAL A 95 24.17 -29.05 -15.93
C VAL A 95 25.67 -28.78 -16.01
N SER A 96 26.40 -29.81 -15.59
CA SER A 96 27.58 -30.42 -16.22
C SER A 96 28.68 -29.50 -16.79
N SER A 97 29.84 -29.54 -16.14
CA SER A 97 31.13 -29.45 -16.83
C SER A 97 31.95 -30.67 -16.43
N ALA A 98 31.59 -31.82 -17.02
CA ALA A 98 32.48 -32.97 -17.09
C ALA A 98 33.68 -32.61 -17.99
N ASN A 99 34.85 -32.92 -17.46
CA ASN A 99 36.17 -33.08 -18.08
C ASN A 99 36.23 -33.06 -19.62
N PHE A 100 37.10 -32.21 -20.15
CA PHE A 100 37.90 -32.53 -21.33
C PHE A 100 39.37 -32.46 -20.94
N GLY A 101 40.04 -33.62 -21.04
CA GLY A 101 41.49 -33.72 -21.13
C GLY A 101 41.96 -33.62 -22.57
#